data_AF-A0AA50W7Q6-F1
#
_entry.id   AF-A0AA50W7Q6-F1
#
_cell.length_a   1.000
_cell.length_b   1.000
_cell.length_c   1.000
_cell.angle_alpha   90.00
_cell.angle_beta   90.00
_cell.angle_gamma   90.00
#
_symmetry.space_group_name_H-M   'P 1'
#
loop_
_entity.id
_entity.type
_entity.pdbx_description
1 polymer ?
#
loop_
_entity_poly.entity_id
_entity_poly.type
_entity_poly.pdbx_seq_one_letter_code
_entity_poly.pdbx_strand_id
1 'polypeptide(L)'
;PYANRWSKTMIGYGPEDTHFVVELTYNYGITHYELGNDFQGFTIQSSETLKRAAAANWPIKEQNGQKYIEAPGGYIFYIIDKPQP
;
A
#
# COMPACT_ATOMS: atom_id res chain seq x y z
N PRO A 1 24.01 -3.97 -0.77
CA PRO A 1 23.28 -4.28 0.48
C PRO A 1 22.46 -5.60 0.48
N TYR A 2 22.40 -6.33 -0.63
CA TYR A 2 21.71 -7.64 -0.70
C TYR A 2 22.71 -8.79 -0.56
N ALA A 3 23.28 -8.98 0.63
CA ALA A 3 24.23 -10.09 0.85
C ALA A 3 23.52 -11.44 1.10
N ASN A 4 22.19 -11.44 1.27
CA ASN A 4 21.37 -12.60 1.62
C ASN A 4 20.22 -12.81 0.60
N ARG A 5 19.53 -13.96 0.70
CA ARG A 5 18.36 -14.29 -0.14
C ARG A 5 17.25 -13.24 0.03
N TRP A 6 16.62 -12.89 -1.08
CA TRP A 6 15.52 -11.93 -1.13
C TRP A 6 14.56 -12.28 -2.27
N SER A 7 13.34 -11.78 -2.20
CA SER A 7 12.35 -11.86 -3.27
C SER A 7 11.82 -10.47 -3.63
N LYS A 8 11.37 -10.35 -4.88
CA LYS A 8 10.73 -9.17 -5.45
C LYS A 8 9.36 -9.55 -5.97
N THR A 9 8.35 -8.73 -5.67
CA THR A 9 6.99 -8.89 -6.22
C THR A 9 6.48 -7.54 -6.71
N MET A 10 6.10 -7.46 -7.99
CA MET A 10 5.46 -6.28 -8.57
C MET A 10 3.94 -6.42 -8.43
N ILE A 11 3.26 -5.41 -7.88
CA ILE A 11 1.80 -5.41 -7.71
C ILE A 11 1.23 -4.07 -8.19
N GLY A 12 0.17 -4.12 -9.01
CA GLY A 12 -0.59 -2.95 -9.42
C GLY A 12 -1.90 -3.34 -10.07
N TYR A 13 -2.58 -2.36 -10.68
CA TYR A 13 -3.89 -2.54 -11.31
C TYR A 13 -3.83 -2.97 -12.79
N GLY A 14 -2.63 -3.16 -13.34
CA GLY A 14 -2.41 -3.60 -14.70
C GLY A 14 -0.93 -3.83 -15.01
N PRO A 15 -0.54 -4.04 -16.28
CA PRO A 15 0.84 -4.26 -16.68
C PRO A 15 1.76 -3.08 -16.34
N GLU A 16 2.97 -3.37 -15.87
CA GLU A 16 3.96 -2.36 -15.43
C GLU A 16 4.34 -1.35 -16.52
N ASP A 17 4.27 -1.73 -17.79
CA ASP A 17 4.54 -0.84 -18.94
C ASP A 17 3.55 0.34 -19.04
N THR A 18 2.38 0.21 -18.41
CA THR A 18 1.25 1.15 -18.57
C THR A 18 0.64 1.60 -17.25
N HIS A 19 1.10 1.05 -16.12
CA HIS A 19 0.55 1.32 -14.80
C HIS A 19 1.67 1.61 -13.82
N PHE A 20 1.41 2.54 -12.89
CA PHE A 20 2.22 2.64 -11.70
C PHE A 20 2.04 1.36 -10.86
N VAL A 21 3.15 0.72 -10.48
CA VAL A 21 3.17 -0.51 -9.70
C VAL A 21 4.01 -0.31 -8.44
N VAL A 22 3.68 -1.06 -7.39
CA VAL A 22 4.48 -1.13 -6.17
C VAL A 22 5.38 -2.35 -6.26
N GLU A 23 6.69 -2.13 -6.15
CA GLU A 23 7.67 -3.18 -5.96
C GLU A 23 7.79 -3.51 -4.47
N LEU A 24 7.39 -4.73 -4.09
CA LEU A 24 7.60 -5.26 -2.75
C LEU A 24 8.92 -6.03 -2.72
N THR A 25 9.81 -5.65 -1.79
CA THR A 25 11.06 -6.36 -1.53
C THR A 25 11.00 -7.05 -0.18
N TYR A 26 11.23 -8.36 -0.15
CA TYR A 26 11.34 -9.14 1.09
C TYR A 26 12.75 -9.71 1.25
N ASN A 27 13.44 -9.33 2.32
CA ASN A 27 14.75 -9.87 2.68
C ASN A 27 14.56 -11.03 3.68
N TYR A 28 15.10 -12.20 3.37
CA TYR A 28 14.79 -13.42 4.13
C TYR A 28 15.38 -13.32 5.54
N GLY A 29 14.55 -13.59 6.54
CA GLY A 29 14.90 -13.47 7.96
C GLY A 29 14.69 -12.07 8.54
N ILE A 30 14.36 -11.07 7.73
CA ILE A 30 14.02 -9.72 8.17
C ILE A 30 12.50 -9.56 8.16
N THR A 31 11.89 -9.49 9.33
CA THR A 31 10.43 -9.45 9.49
C THR A 31 9.88 -8.06 9.81
N HIS A 32 10.76 -7.08 10.07
CA HIS A 32 10.38 -5.72 10.43
C HIS A 32 11.37 -4.71 9.87
N TYR A 33 10.86 -3.53 9.54
CA TYR A 33 11.62 -2.34 9.19
C TYR A 33 11.07 -1.18 10.01
N GLU A 34 11.95 -0.42 10.64
CA GLU A 34 11.55 0.82 11.31
C GLU A 34 11.15 1.86 10.26
N LEU A 35 9.95 2.41 10.40
CA LEU A 35 9.43 3.41 9.49
C LEU A 35 10.02 4.78 9.84
N GLY A 36 10.54 5.48 8.83
CA GLY A 36 10.90 6.88 8.92
C GLY A 36 9.67 7.80 8.82
N ASN A 37 9.91 9.08 8.57
CA ASN A 37 8.88 10.09 8.30
C ASN A 37 9.02 10.73 6.91
N ASP A 38 9.81 10.12 6.03
CA ASP A 38 10.06 10.56 4.67
C ASP A 38 8.90 10.18 3.74
N PHE A 39 8.48 8.92 3.78
CA PHE A 39 7.37 8.43 2.96
C PHE A 39 6.02 8.73 3.61
N GLN A 40 5.24 9.63 2.97
CA GLN A 40 3.95 10.10 3.52
C GLN A 40 2.75 9.22 3.13
N GLY A 41 2.87 8.39 2.10
CA GLY A 41 1.81 7.48 1.67
C GLY A 41 1.52 7.50 0.17
N PHE A 42 0.74 6.53 -0.26
CA PHE A 42 0.16 6.47 -1.60
C PHE A 42 -1.24 7.06 -1.61
N THR A 43 -1.69 7.59 -2.74
CA THR A 43 -3.10 7.96 -2.95
C THR A 43 -3.69 7.08 -4.04
N ILE A 44 -4.79 6.38 -3.75
CA ILE A 44 -5.50 5.50 -4.68
C ILE A 44 -6.93 6.01 -4.89
N GLN A 45 -7.36 6.14 -6.14
CA GLN A 45 -8.76 6.37 -6.50
C GLN A 45 -9.47 5.05 -6.75
N SER A 46 -10.49 4.75 -5.95
CA SER A 46 -11.26 3.51 -6.06
C SER A 46 -12.56 3.59 -5.26
N SER A 47 -13.68 3.25 -5.89
CA SER A 47 -15.01 3.23 -5.27
C SER A 47 -15.30 1.93 -4.51
N GLU A 48 -14.34 0.99 -4.54
CA GLU A 48 -14.47 -0.34 -3.95
C GLU A 48 -13.55 -0.55 -2.75
N THR A 49 -12.43 0.18 -2.65
CA THR A 49 -11.39 -0.11 -1.66
C THR A 49 -11.92 -0.02 -0.23
N LEU A 50 -12.66 1.04 0.10
CA LEU A 50 -13.24 1.20 1.44
C LEU A 50 -14.30 0.14 1.76
N LYS A 51 -15.10 -0.27 0.76
CA LYS A 51 -16.13 -1.32 0.93
C LYS A 51 -15.47 -2.67 1.23
N ARG A 52 -14.43 -3.01 0.47
CA ARG A 52 -13.67 -4.26 0.64
C ARG A 52 -12.91 -4.26 1.97
N ALA A 53 -12.30 -3.14 2.34
CA ALA A 53 -11.64 -2.98 3.64
C ALA A 53 -12.63 -3.23 4.79
N ALA A 54 -13.81 -2.59 4.76
CA ALA A 54 -14.84 -2.80 5.77
C ALA A 54 -15.32 -4.26 5.83
N ALA A 55 -15.59 -4.88 4.67
CA ALA A 55 -16.03 -6.28 4.60
C ALA A 55 -14.97 -7.27 5.12
N ALA A 56 -13.69 -6.92 5.01
CA ALA A 56 -12.57 -7.71 5.51
C ALA A 56 -12.18 -7.38 6.97
N ASN A 57 -12.93 -6.49 7.65
CA ASN A 57 -12.57 -5.94 8.96
C ASN A 57 -11.17 -5.28 8.98
N TRP A 58 -10.75 -4.69 7.86
CA TRP A 58 -9.52 -3.90 7.79
C TRP A 58 -9.76 -2.50 8.38
N PRO A 59 -8.91 -2.00 9.29
CA PRO A 59 -9.10 -0.68 9.89
C PRO A 59 -9.08 0.44 8.85
N ILE A 60 -10.15 1.23 8.82
CA ILE A 60 -10.25 2.46 8.02
C ILE A 60 -10.09 3.62 9.00
N LYS A 61 -9.11 4.49 8.73
CA LYS A 61 -8.81 5.68 9.52
C LYS A 61 -9.18 6.93 8.71
N GLU A 62 -9.28 8.06 9.40
CA GLU A 62 -9.56 9.35 8.79
C GLU A 62 -8.67 10.43 9.40
N GLN A 63 -8.09 11.28 8.55
CA GLN A 63 -7.31 12.43 8.96
C GLN A 63 -7.59 13.58 8.00
N ASN A 64 -7.91 14.76 8.54
CA ASN A 64 -8.22 15.97 7.75
C ASN A 64 -9.31 15.75 6.68
N GLY A 65 -10.31 14.91 6.98
CA GLY A 65 -11.40 14.58 6.05
C GLY A 65 -10.99 13.58 4.94
N GLN A 66 -9.78 13.05 4.97
CA GLN A 66 -9.32 12.02 4.04
C GLN A 66 -9.25 10.66 4.73
N LYS A 67 -9.93 9.68 4.15
CA LYS A 67 -9.89 8.30 4.60
C LYS A 67 -8.62 7.62 4.11
N TYR A 68 -8.02 6.81 4.95
CA TYR A 68 -6.85 6.02 4.62
C TYR A 68 -6.87 4.67 5.32
N ILE A 69 -6.10 3.75 4.77
CA ILE A 69 -5.79 2.45 5.36
C ILE A 69 -4.28 2.31 5.48
N GLU A 70 -3.83 1.48 6.41
CA GLU A 70 -2.41 1.16 6.57
C GLU A 70 -2.16 -0.26 6.10
N ALA A 71 -1.13 -0.46 5.30
CA ALA A 71 -0.61 -1.78 4.97
C ALA A 71 0.26 -2.31 6.13
N PRO A 72 0.54 -3.63 6.17
CA PRO A 72 1.52 -4.18 7.10
C PRO A 72 2.86 -3.44 6.97
N GLY A 73 3.47 -3.07 8.10
CA GLY A 73 4.66 -2.21 8.14
C GLY A 73 4.37 -0.71 8.30
N GLY A 74 3.10 -0.30 8.32
CA GLY A 74 2.69 1.07 8.64
C GLY A 74 2.56 2.02 7.43
N TYR A 75 2.69 1.50 6.21
CA TYR A 75 2.60 2.31 4.99
C TYR A 75 1.16 2.79 4.74
N ILE A 76 0.99 4.09 4.57
CA ILE A 76 -0.31 4.73 4.42
C ILE A 76 -0.79 4.68 2.96
N PHE A 77 -2.06 4.36 2.77
CA PHE A 77 -2.79 4.45 1.52
C PHE A 77 -4.04 5.32 1.69
N TYR A 78 -3.99 6.56 1.23
CA TYR A 78 -5.12 7.46 1.16
C TYR A 78 -6.08 7.05 0.04
N ILE A 79 -7.38 7.09 0.31
CA ILE A 79 -8.40 6.63 -0.63
C ILE A 79 -9.26 7.81 -1.09
N ILE A 80 -9.31 8.00 -2.41
CA ILE A 80 -10.30 8.85 -3.07
C ILE A 80 -11.46 7.95 -3.49
N ASP A 81 -12.59 8.08 -2.80
CA ASP A 81 -13.79 7.25 -3.01
C ASP A 81 -14.57 7.70 -4.26
N LYS A 82 -14.01 7.39 -5.43
CA LYS A 82 -14.55 7.65 -6.77
C LYS A 82 -14.25 6.45 -7.68
N PRO A 83 -14.99 6.25 -8.79
CA PRO A 83 -14.70 5.18 -9.74
C PRO A 83 -13.22 5.16 -10.18
N GLN A 84 -12.68 3.99 -10.46
CA GLN A 84 -11.30 3.84 -10.94
C GLN A 84 -11.10 4.63 -12.25
N PRO A 85 -9.92 5.26 -12.46
CA PRO A 85 -9.62 6.06 -13.64
C PRO A 85 -9.44 5.24 -14.92
#